data_AF-A0A644W4K2-F1
#
_entry.id   AF-A0A644W4K2-F1
#
_cell.length_a   1.000
_cell.length_b   1.000
_cell.length_c   1.000
_cell.angle_alpha   90.00
_cell.angle_beta   90.00
_cell.angle_gamma   90.00
#
_symmetry.space_group_name_H-M   'P 1'
#
loop_
_entity.id
_entity.type
_entity.pdbx_description
1 polymer ?
#
loop_
_entity_poly.entity_id
_entity_poly.type
_entity_poly.pdbx_seq_one_letter_code
_entity_poly.pdbx_strand_id
1 'polypeptide(L)'
;MSNRVELPRDWEWDGRKLKPWYGTTSSNSWEFDGRKIKSLYGANFSNTCEISATQLKPVYRARNSNTWDRNNQPIAVLIGKVIGLY
;
A
#
# COMPACT_ATOMS: atom_id res chain seq x y z
N MET A 1 -12.02 4.85 19.59
CA MET A 1 -11.52 5.84 18.62
C MET A 1 -11.37 5.12 17.29
N SER A 2 -12.24 5.41 16.31
CA SER A 2 -12.12 4.81 14.98
C SER A 2 -10.92 5.47 14.30
N ASN A 3 -9.82 4.73 14.11
CA ASN A 3 -8.69 5.17 13.30
C ASN A 3 -9.14 5.17 11.83
N ARG A 4 -9.96 6.16 11.47
CA ARG A 4 -10.40 6.36 10.10
C ARG A 4 -9.19 6.85 9.33
N VAL A 5 -8.66 5.97 8.49
CA VAL A 5 -7.55 6.28 7.60
C VAL A 5 -8.05 7.35 6.62
N GLU A 6 -7.49 8.55 6.69
CA GLU A 6 -7.80 9.61 5.73
C GLU A 6 -6.99 9.39 4.45
N LEU A 7 -7.50 8.52 3.59
CA LEU A 7 -7.06 8.45 2.20
C LEU A 7 -7.36 9.77 1.50
N PRO A 8 -6.59 10.15 0.46
CA PRO A 8 -6.98 11.26 -0.39
C PRO A 8 -8.42 11.08 -0.85
N ARG A 9 -9.16 12.17 -0.98
CA ARG A 9 -10.63 12.16 -1.14
C ARG A 9 -11.12 11.30 -2.32
N ASP A 10 -10.24 11.10 -3.30
CA ASP A 10 -10.49 10.33 -4.51
C ASP A 10 -9.98 8.89 -4.43
N TRP A 11 -9.71 8.35 -3.24
CA TRP A 11 -9.16 7.00 -3.04
C TRP A 11 -10.01 6.17 -2.08
N GLU A 12 -10.19 4.91 -2.44
CA GLU A 12 -11.01 3.96 -1.71
C GLU A 12 -10.17 2.75 -1.29
N TRP A 13 -10.38 2.32 -0.04
CA TRP A 13 -9.79 1.12 0.54
C TRP A 13 -10.86 0.21 1.11
N ASP A 14 -11.03 -0.96 0.50
CA ASP A 14 -12.01 -1.98 0.94
C ASP A 14 -11.44 -2.98 1.95
N GLY A 15 -10.21 -2.77 2.46
CA GLY A 15 -9.51 -3.74 3.31
C GLY A 15 -8.66 -4.73 2.52
N ARG A 16 -8.92 -4.87 1.21
CA ARG A 16 -8.20 -5.78 0.33
C ARG A 16 -7.68 -5.10 -0.94
N LYS A 17 -8.35 -4.08 -1.47
CA LYS A 17 -7.84 -3.31 -2.62
C LYS A 17 -7.78 -1.82 -2.29
N LEU A 18 -6.75 -1.18 -2.82
CA LEU A 18 -6.58 0.26 -2.80
C LEU A 18 -6.61 0.75 -4.24
N LYS A 19 -7.53 1.64 -4.56
CA LYS A 19 -7.65 2.24 -5.89
C LYS A 19 -8.23 3.64 -5.80
N PRO A 20 -8.01 4.48 -6.81
CA PRO A 20 -8.74 5.72 -6.93
C PRO A 20 -10.21 5.42 -7.26
N TRP A 21 -11.11 6.23 -6.70
CA TRP A 21 -12.54 6.23 -6.95
C TRP A 21 -12.86 6.43 -8.44
N TYR A 22 -12.10 7.29 -9.11
CA TYR A 22 -12.20 7.55 -10.54
C TYR A 22 -10.83 7.49 -11.23
N GLY A 23 -10.79 7.04 -12.48
CA GLY A 23 -9.53 6.96 -13.24
C GLY A 23 -8.60 5.81 -12.80
N THR A 24 -9.16 4.69 -12.36
CA THR A 24 -8.40 3.45 -12.11
C THR A 24 -7.69 3.01 -13.40
N THR A 25 -6.37 2.87 -13.31
CA THR A 25 -5.43 2.36 -14.30
C THR A 25 -4.63 1.19 -13.72
N SER A 26 -3.86 0.53 -14.57
CA SER A 26 -3.00 -0.58 -14.16
C SER A 26 -1.87 -0.17 -13.20
N SER A 27 -1.47 1.10 -13.21
CA SER A 27 -0.35 1.63 -12.42
C SER A 27 -0.78 2.30 -11.12
N ASN A 28 -2.08 2.56 -10.93
CA ASN A 28 -2.61 3.25 -9.75
C ASN A 28 -3.68 2.40 -9.02
N SER A 29 -3.57 1.06 -9.06
CA SER A 29 -4.41 0.16 -8.28
C SER A 29 -3.57 -0.92 -7.63
N TRP A 30 -3.88 -1.27 -6.38
CA TRP A 30 -3.14 -2.26 -5.60
C TRP A 30 -4.08 -3.22 -4.89
N GLU A 31 -3.59 -4.45 -4.72
CA GLU A 31 -4.24 -5.52 -3.98
C GLU A 31 -3.36 -5.94 -2.81
N PHE A 32 -3.99 -6.10 -1.66
CA PHE A 32 -3.40 -6.55 -0.42
C PHE A 32 -3.98 -7.90 -0.01
N ASP A 33 -3.10 -8.87 0.16
CA ASP A 33 -3.45 -10.26 0.48
C ASP A 33 -3.28 -10.57 1.98
N GLY A 34 -3.31 -9.55 2.86
CA GLY A 34 -3.11 -9.74 4.30
C GLY A 34 -1.64 -9.74 4.75
N ARG A 35 -0.72 -10.03 3.83
CA ARG A 35 0.74 -10.00 4.10
C ARG A 35 1.56 -9.31 3.02
N LYS A 36 1.04 -9.22 1.79
CA LYS A 36 1.74 -8.61 0.66
C LYS A 36 0.80 -7.65 -0.04
N ILE A 37 1.35 -6.54 -0.49
CA ILE A 37 0.69 -5.61 -1.39
C ILE A 37 1.40 -5.63 -2.75
N LYS A 38 0.62 -5.68 -3.81
CA LYS A 38 1.09 -5.69 -5.20
C LYS A 38 0.20 -4.81 -6.05
N SER A 39 0.69 -4.31 -7.18
CA SER A 39 -0.17 -3.70 -8.19
C SER A 39 -1.28 -4.68 -8.59
N LEU A 40 -2.52 -4.21 -8.72
CA LEU A 40 -3.66 -5.02 -9.13
C LEU A 40 -3.45 -5.57 -10.55
N TYR A 41 -2.79 -4.79 -11.40
CA TYR A 41 -2.45 -5.15 -12.78
C TYR A 41 -0.94 -5.13 -12.99
N GLY A 42 -0.40 -6.13 -13.71
CA GLY A 42 1.03 -6.17 -14.04
C GLY A 42 1.96 -6.31 -12.82
N ALA A 43 1.47 -6.93 -11.73
CA ALA A 43 2.27 -7.22 -10.54
C ALA A 43 3.55 -7.95 -10.92
N ASN A 44 4.69 -7.35 -10.62
CA ASN A 44 6.01 -7.98 -10.71
C ASN A 44 6.75 -7.81 -9.37
N PHE A 45 7.90 -8.46 -9.21
CA PHE A 45 8.67 -8.39 -7.96
C PHE A 45 9.10 -6.96 -7.59
N SER A 46 9.31 -6.08 -8.57
CA SER A 46 9.68 -4.67 -8.36
C SER A 46 8.53 -3.81 -7.85
N ASN A 47 7.28 -4.21 -8.11
CA ASN A 47 6.07 -3.49 -7.72
C ASN A 47 5.35 -4.13 -6.53
N THR A 48 6.00 -5.08 -5.85
CA THR A 48 5.42 -5.85 -4.75
C THR A 48 6.11 -5.46 -3.45
N CYS A 49 5.33 -5.12 -2.42
CA CYS A 49 5.83 -4.90 -1.07
C CYS A 49 5.27 -5.95 -0.10
N GLU A 50 6.09 -6.37 0.84
CA GLU A 50 5.70 -7.25 1.94
C GLU A 50 5.45 -6.41 3.19
N ILE A 51 4.34 -6.72 3.86
CA ILE A 51 3.91 -6.07 5.09
C ILE A 51 4.09 -7.07 6.22
N SER A 52 4.95 -6.70 7.17
CA SER A 52 5.21 -7.43 8.41
C SER A 52 4.54 -6.73 9.59
N ALA A 53 4.57 -7.37 10.76
CA ALA A 53 4.02 -6.80 11.99
C ALA A 53 4.63 -5.43 12.32
N THR A 54 5.90 -5.23 12.01
CA THR A 54 6.69 -4.05 12.38
C THR A 54 7.05 -3.15 11.20
N GLN A 55 7.12 -3.68 9.98
CA GLN A 55 7.71 -2.98 8.84
C GLN A 55 7.02 -3.32 7.53
N LEU A 56 7.10 -2.40 6.58
CA LEU A 56 6.74 -2.61 5.19
C LEU A 56 7.97 -2.38 4.32
N LYS A 57 8.29 -3.35 3.47
CA LYS A 57 9.45 -3.29 2.57
C LYS A 57 9.11 -3.83 1.17
N PRO A 58 9.71 -3.31 0.09
CA PRO A 58 9.60 -3.91 -1.22
C PRO A 58 10.25 -5.29 -1.22
N VAL A 59 9.62 -6.25 -1.91
CA VAL A 59 10.12 -7.62 -2.04
C VAL A 59 11.42 -7.62 -2.84
N TYR A 60 11.53 -6.75 -3.84
CA TYR A 60 12.73 -6.57 -4.65
C TYR A 60 13.45 -5.27 -4.29
N ARG A 61 14.78 -5.34 -4.11
CA ARG A 61 15.64 -4.19 -3.76
C ARG A 61 15.17 -3.43 -2.52
N ALA A 62 14.82 -4.15 -1.46
CA ALA A 62 14.66 -3.56 -0.12
C ALA A 62 15.94 -2.82 0.28
N ARG A 63 15.80 -1.55 0.61
CA ARG A 63 16.80 -0.62 1.13
C ARG A 63 16.17 0.11 2.31
N ASN A 64 17.00 0.66 3.19
CA ASN A 64 16.49 1.50 4.29
C ASN A 64 15.70 2.71 3.76
N SER A 65 16.04 3.21 2.58
CA SER A 65 15.36 4.35 1.93
C SER A 65 13.95 4.05 1.39
N ASN A 66 13.60 2.77 1.22
CA ASN A 66 12.28 2.33 0.75
C ASN A 66 11.69 1.28 1.71
N THR A 67 12.06 1.33 2.99
CA THR A 67 11.47 0.52 4.05
C THR A 67 10.78 1.49 5.01
N TRP A 68 9.53 1.20 5.35
CA TRP A 68 8.71 2.04 6.20
C TRP A 68 8.39 1.29 7.49
N ASP A 69 8.72 1.89 8.63
CA ASP A 69 8.29 1.36 9.92
C ASP A 69 6.79 1.56 10.12
N ARG A 70 6.14 0.52 10.63
CA ARG A 70 4.70 0.53 10.85
C ARG A 70 4.31 1.52 11.92
N ASN A 71 5.14 1.76 12.94
CA ASN A 71 4.86 2.70 14.04
C ASN A 71 3.43 2.57 14.60
N ASN A 72 2.90 1.34 14.66
CA ASN A 72 1.52 1.04 15.04
C ASN A 72 0.42 1.71 14.18
N GLN A 73 0.76 2.20 12.99
CA GLN A 73 -0.16 2.83 12.05
C GLN A 73 -1.07 1.78 11.39
N PRO A 74 -2.30 2.17 11.03
CA PRO A 74 -3.18 1.34 10.21
C PRO A 74 -2.52 0.97 8.88
N ILE A 75 -2.79 -0.24 8.40
CA ILE A 75 -2.15 -0.78 7.20
C ILE A 75 -2.40 0.07 5.96
N ALA A 76 -3.57 0.70 5.86
CA ALA A 76 -3.91 1.56 4.73
C ALA A 76 -3.10 2.88 4.71
N VAL A 77 -2.70 3.42 5.86
CA VAL A 77 -1.78 4.58 5.93
C VAL A 77 -0.41 4.21 5.36
N LEU A 78 0.11 3.05 5.77
CA LEU A 78 1.38 2.54 5.27
C LEU A 78 1.34 2.32 3.76
N ILE A 79 0.27 1.68 3.29
CA ILE A 79 0.08 1.43 1.88
C ILE A 79 0.08 2.76 1.11
N GLY A 80 -0.69 3.75 1.56
CA GLY A 80 -0.73 5.06 0.90
C GLY A 80 0.64 5.73 0.80
N LYS A 81 1.49 5.63 1.84
CA LYS A 81 2.88 6.15 1.78
C LYS A 81 3.74 5.43 0.74
N VAL A 82 3.59 4.11 0.64
CA VAL A 82 4.39 3.27 -0.27
C VAL A 82 4.08 3.57 -1.73
N ILE A 83 2.82 3.87 -2.01
CA ILE A 83 2.35 4.15 -3.36
C ILE A 83 2.41 5.65 -3.71
N GLY A 84 2.95 6.48 -2.80
CA GLY A 84 3.20 7.90 -3.03
C GLY A 84 1.98 8.80 -2.88
N LEU A 85 1.00 8.45 -2.05
CA LEU A 85 -0.15 9.33 -1.74
C LEU A 85 0.17 10.41 -0.69
N TYR A 86 1.30 10.30 0.02
CA TYR A 86 1.73 11.23 1.07
C TYR A 86 3.25 11.35 1.09
#